data_AF-A0A847WM30-F1
#
_entry.id   AF-A0A847WM30-F1
#
_cell.length_a   1.000
_cell.length_b   1.000
_cell.length_c   1.000
_cell.angle_alpha   90.00
_cell.angle_beta   90.00
_cell.angle_gamma   90.00
#
_symmetry.space_group_name_H-M   'P 1'
#
loop_
_entity.id
_entity.type
_entity.pdbx_description
1 polymer ?
#
loop_
_entity_poly.entity_id
_entity_poly.type
_entity_poly.pdbx_seq_one_letter_code
_entity_poly.pdbx_strand_id
1 'polypeptide(L)'
;MKVYKMLYENKITHNKSAFLAKVRRICSLLHMNPDDLMLVMWAESRLNHRNVNPISRATGLIQFMPATAIALGTTVTKLRNMTNVEQLTWVYKYFLPYKGKIHNVYDVYKIVFFPASLGKPKDWVFQTSRLSAKTVANANPIIDKFPKDGKITVGEFETYVDQYLKKKV
;
A
#
# COMPACT_ATOMS: atom_id res chain seq x y z
N MET A 1 4.60 -28.67 -11.25
CA MET A 1 4.20 -27.74 -10.17
C MET A 1 3.33 -26.64 -10.78
N LYS A 2 2.04 -26.51 -10.40
CA LYS A 2 1.19 -25.40 -10.89
C LYS A 2 1.74 -24.10 -10.32
N VAL A 3 2.27 -23.22 -11.16
CA VAL A 3 2.64 -21.87 -10.74
C VAL A 3 1.34 -21.13 -10.49
N TYR A 4 1.03 -20.87 -9.22
CA TYR A 4 -0.12 -20.06 -8.84
C TYR A 4 0.02 -18.65 -9.44
N LYS A 5 -1.01 -18.23 -10.19
CA LYS A 5 -1.06 -16.90 -10.82
C LYS A 5 -1.29 -15.85 -9.74
N MET A 6 -0.43 -14.85 -9.71
CA MET A 6 -0.52 -13.77 -8.73
C MET A 6 -1.56 -12.74 -9.18
N LEU A 7 -2.25 -12.07 -8.25
CA LEU A 7 -3.20 -11.01 -8.60
C LEU A 7 -2.58 -9.96 -9.52
N TYR A 8 -3.34 -9.54 -10.54
CA TYR A 8 -2.96 -8.54 -11.54
C TYR A 8 -1.65 -8.83 -12.29
N GLU A 9 -1.15 -10.07 -12.29
CA GLU A 9 0.08 -10.41 -13.02
C GLU A 9 -0.02 -10.16 -14.54
N ASN A 10 -1.24 -10.17 -15.09
CA ASN A 10 -1.53 -9.85 -16.48
C ASN A 10 -1.40 -8.36 -16.81
N LYS A 11 -1.34 -7.48 -15.79
CA LYS A 11 -1.13 -6.03 -15.95
C LYS A 11 0.34 -5.65 -15.99
N ILE A 12 1.25 -6.58 -15.68
CA ILE A 12 2.69 -6.37 -15.81
C ILE A 12 3.13 -6.72 -17.24
N THR A 13 3.27 -5.70 -18.09
CA THR A 13 3.61 -5.87 -19.52
C THR A 13 5.12 -5.93 -19.79
N HIS A 14 5.94 -5.51 -18.83
CA HIS A 14 7.41 -5.51 -18.95
C HIS A 14 8.05 -6.13 -17.70
N ASN A 15 9.13 -6.87 -17.88
CA ASN A 15 9.90 -7.51 -16.80
C ASN A 15 9.04 -8.41 -15.89
N LYS A 16 7.93 -8.98 -16.40
CA LYS A 16 6.93 -9.74 -15.63
C LYS A 16 7.56 -10.83 -14.76
N SER A 17 8.37 -11.70 -15.35
CA SER A 17 9.01 -12.80 -14.62
C SER A 17 9.88 -12.30 -13.48
N ALA A 18 10.73 -11.29 -13.73
CA ALA A 18 11.61 -10.70 -12.73
C ALA A 18 10.83 -9.98 -11.61
N PHE A 19 9.77 -9.24 -11.98
CA PHE A 19 8.91 -8.55 -11.04
C PHE A 19 8.20 -9.53 -10.11
N LEU A 20 7.50 -10.53 -10.66
CA LEU A 20 6.77 -11.52 -9.86
C LEU A 20 7.72 -12.36 -8.98
N ALA A 21 8.88 -12.74 -9.49
CA ALA A 21 9.89 -13.45 -8.70
C ALA A 21 10.36 -12.59 -7.51
N LYS A 22 10.62 -11.30 -7.74
CA LYS A 22 11.04 -10.39 -6.67
C LYS A 22 9.93 -10.09 -5.67
N VAL A 23 8.67 -9.96 -6.11
CA VAL A 23 7.50 -9.86 -5.21
C VAL A 23 7.43 -11.09 -4.30
N ARG A 24 7.45 -12.31 -4.87
CA ARG A 24 7.44 -13.55 -4.06
C ARG A 24 8.58 -13.58 -3.04
N ARG A 25 9.79 -13.20 -3.47
CA ARG A 25 10.97 -13.16 -2.60
C ARG A 25 10.79 -12.20 -1.43
N ILE A 26 10.41 -10.93 -1.67
CA ILE A 26 10.29 -9.96 -0.59
C ILE A 26 9.13 -10.32 0.37
N CYS A 27 8.03 -10.83 -0.17
CA CYS A 27 6.88 -11.27 0.62
C CYS A 27 7.22 -12.48 1.51
N SER A 28 7.97 -13.44 0.98
CA SER A 28 8.51 -14.57 1.76
C SER A 28 9.41 -14.08 2.90
N LEU A 29 10.32 -13.13 2.65
CA LEU A 29 11.19 -12.58 3.69
C LEU A 29 10.44 -11.81 4.78
N LEU A 30 9.31 -11.18 4.43
CA LEU A 30 8.48 -10.35 5.31
C LEU A 30 7.37 -11.13 6.02
N HIS A 31 7.15 -12.40 5.66
CA HIS A 31 6.02 -13.22 6.10
C HIS A 31 4.67 -12.60 5.70
N MET A 32 4.58 -12.12 4.46
CA MET A 32 3.42 -11.45 3.88
C MET A 32 2.91 -12.22 2.64
N ASN A 33 1.61 -12.20 2.38
CA ASN A 33 1.05 -12.80 1.17
C ASN A 33 1.37 -11.93 -0.07
N PRO A 34 1.95 -12.50 -1.15
CA PRO A 34 2.18 -11.78 -2.41
C PRO A 34 0.94 -11.15 -3.04
N ASP A 35 -0.22 -11.80 -2.95
CA ASP A 35 -1.46 -11.28 -3.53
C ASP A 35 -1.96 -10.04 -2.78
N ASP A 36 -1.79 -10.00 -1.46
CA ASP A 36 -2.14 -8.83 -0.64
C ASP A 36 -1.28 -7.62 -1.03
N LEU A 37 0.03 -7.83 -1.23
CA LEU A 37 0.92 -6.77 -1.69
C LEU A 37 0.56 -6.32 -3.12
N MET A 38 0.23 -7.24 -4.02
CA MET A 38 -0.22 -6.90 -5.38
C MET A 38 -1.53 -6.10 -5.38
N LEU A 39 -2.49 -6.46 -4.52
CA LEU A 39 -3.73 -5.71 -4.36
C LEU A 39 -3.46 -4.28 -3.92
N VAL A 40 -2.58 -4.09 -2.93
CA VAL A 40 -2.24 -2.76 -2.41
C VAL A 40 -1.47 -1.94 -3.45
N MET A 41 -0.48 -2.51 -4.14
CA MET A 41 0.21 -1.79 -5.22
C MET A 41 -0.73 -1.41 -6.37
N TRP A 42 -1.75 -2.23 -6.64
CA TRP A 42 -2.80 -1.90 -7.59
C TRP A 42 -3.70 -0.77 -7.10
N ALA A 43 -4.10 -0.78 -5.83
CA ALA A 43 -4.90 0.30 -5.24
C ALA A 43 -4.16 1.65 -5.27
N GLU A 44 -2.87 1.64 -4.95
CA GLU A 44 -2.03 2.83 -4.82
C GLU A 44 -1.63 3.45 -6.16
N SER A 45 -1.27 2.62 -7.14
CA SER A 45 -0.65 3.11 -8.37
C SER A 45 -1.11 2.41 -9.63
N ARG A 46 -2.05 1.47 -9.54
CA ARG A 46 -2.38 0.54 -10.64
C ARG A 46 -1.14 -0.20 -11.16
N LEU A 47 -0.20 -0.53 -10.26
CA LEU A 47 1.13 -1.08 -10.56
C LEU A 47 2.04 -0.18 -11.41
N ASN A 48 1.66 1.10 -11.60
CA ASN A 48 2.50 2.08 -12.29
C ASN A 48 3.55 2.66 -11.35
N HIS A 49 4.74 2.05 -11.37
CA HIS A 49 5.92 2.51 -10.62
C HIS A 49 6.37 3.95 -10.92
N ARG A 50 5.86 4.61 -11.95
CA ARG A 50 6.17 6.02 -12.27
C ARG A 50 5.06 7.00 -11.87
N ASN A 51 3.95 6.51 -11.33
CA ASN A 51 2.83 7.34 -10.93
C ASN A 51 3.24 8.33 -9.84
N VAL A 52 2.87 9.60 -10.01
CA VAL A 52 3.15 10.68 -9.07
C VAL A 52 1.84 11.38 -8.75
N ASN A 53 1.49 11.44 -7.47
CA ASN A 53 0.38 12.28 -7.03
C ASN A 53 0.76 13.77 -7.21
N PRO A 54 -0.04 14.57 -7.92
CA PRO A 54 0.31 15.96 -8.22
C PRO A 54 0.36 16.86 -6.98
N ILE A 55 -0.43 16.54 -5.95
CA ILE A 55 -0.57 17.33 -4.72
C ILE A 55 0.45 16.87 -3.67
N SER A 56 0.40 15.60 -3.26
CA SER A 56 1.24 15.08 -2.17
C SER A 56 2.65 14.71 -2.62
N ARG A 57 2.89 14.62 -3.93
CA ARG A 57 4.13 14.11 -4.54
C ARG A 57 4.45 12.65 -4.20
N ALA A 58 3.48 11.92 -3.64
CA ALA A 58 3.57 10.50 -3.41
C ALA A 58 3.90 9.76 -4.72
N THR A 59 4.84 8.82 -4.71
CA THR A 59 5.43 8.28 -5.95
C THR A 59 5.61 6.76 -5.91
N GLY A 60 5.35 6.11 -7.03
CA GLY A 60 5.71 4.70 -7.25
C GLY A 60 4.69 3.67 -6.80
N LEU A 61 5.11 2.41 -6.72
CA LEU A 61 4.27 1.22 -6.58
C LEU A 61 3.31 1.30 -5.40
N ILE A 62 3.79 1.80 -4.25
CA ILE A 62 3.00 2.01 -3.03
C ILE A 62 2.85 3.50 -2.66
N GLN A 63 3.05 4.39 -3.65
CA GLN A 63 2.94 5.85 -3.46
C GLN A 63 3.76 6.38 -2.26
N PHE A 64 5.08 6.14 -2.28
CA PHE A 64 5.98 6.65 -1.24
C PHE A 64 5.88 8.16 -1.07
N MET A 65 5.57 8.62 0.14
CA MET A 65 5.62 10.05 0.48
C MET A 65 7.07 10.58 0.41
N PRO A 66 7.29 11.85 0.05
CA PRO A 66 8.64 12.43 -0.06
C PRO A 66 9.52 12.23 1.18
N ALA A 67 8.98 12.51 2.38
CA ALA A 67 9.70 12.33 3.64
C ALA A 67 10.04 10.85 3.91
N THR A 68 9.14 9.93 3.56
CA THR A 68 9.37 8.49 3.68
C THR A 68 10.46 8.01 2.74
N ALA A 69 10.47 8.47 1.49
CA ALA A 69 11.52 8.13 0.54
C ALA A 69 12.91 8.58 1.06
N ILE A 70 12.99 9.77 1.64
CA ILE A 70 14.22 10.29 2.28
C ILE A 70 14.64 9.43 3.46
N ALA A 71 13.72 9.10 4.37
CA ALA A 71 14.00 8.26 5.53
C ALA A 71 14.49 6.84 5.14
N LEU A 72 14.08 6.34 3.98
CA LEU A 72 14.54 5.06 3.42
C LEU A 72 15.87 5.14 2.64
N GLY A 73 16.49 6.32 2.59
CA GLY A 73 17.77 6.56 1.92
C GLY A 73 17.67 6.78 0.41
N THR A 74 16.56 7.33 -0.09
CA THR A 74 16.36 7.68 -1.50
C THR A 74 15.56 8.97 -1.66
N THR A 75 15.04 9.26 -2.85
CA THR A 75 14.09 10.37 -3.09
C THR A 75 12.98 9.90 -4.01
N VAL A 76 11.84 10.60 -4.01
CA VAL A 76 10.75 10.32 -4.97
C VAL A 76 11.20 10.48 -6.43
N THR A 77 12.13 11.40 -6.71
CA THR A 77 12.75 11.53 -8.04
C THR A 77 13.53 10.28 -8.43
N LYS A 78 14.37 9.76 -7.53
CA LYS A 78 15.11 8.51 -7.77
C LYS A 78 14.16 7.33 -7.93
N LEU A 79 13.13 7.23 -7.07
CA LEU A 79 12.10 6.18 -7.16
C LEU A 79 11.39 6.21 -8.51
N ARG A 80 10.97 7.38 -9.00
CA ARG A 80 10.30 7.53 -10.29
C ARG A 80 11.16 7.05 -11.48
N ASN A 81 12.48 7.22 -11.37
CA ASN A 81 13.42 6.86 -12.43
C ASN A 81 13.85 5.39 -12.38
N MET A 82 13.53 4.67 -11.30
CA MET A 82 13.75 3.22 -11.21
C MET A 82 12.76 2.47 -12.08
N THR A 83 13.13 1.26 -12.48
CA THR A 83 12.19 0.24 -12.97
C THR A 83 11.28 -0.24 -11.84
N ASN A 84 10.16 -0.87 -12.19
CA ASN A 84 9.29 -1.55 -11.23
C ASN A 84 10.05 -2.58 -10.36
N VAL A 85 10.97 -3.35 -10.96
CA VAL A 85 11.76 -4.37 -10.24
C VAL A 85 12.74 -3.74 -9.26
N GLU A 86 13.42 -2.65 -9.62
CA GLU A 86 14.33 -1.94 -8.72
C GLU A 86 13.57 -1.36 -7.52
N GLN A 87 12.40 -0.74 -7.78
CA GLN A 87 11.58 -0.12 -6.74
C GLN A 87 11.12 -1.11 -5.65
N LEU A 88 10.97 -2.40 -5.98
CA LEU A 88 10.66 -3.46 -4.99
C LEU A 88 11.69 -3.59 -3.87
N THR A 89 12.94 -3.14 -4.06
CA THR A 89 13.92 -3.05 -2.97
C THR A 89 13.48 -2.05 -1.90
N TRP A 90 12.89 -0.91 -2.30
CA TRP A 90 12.37 0.10 -1.36
C TRP A 90 11.03 -0.30 -0.77
N VAL A 91 10.20 -1.04 -1.52
CA VAL A 91 8.98 -1.67 -0.98
C VAL A 91 9.37 -2.62 0.16
N TYR A 92 10.36 -3.49 -0.05
CA TYR A 92 10.88 -4.35 1.00
C TYR A 92 11.38 -3.56 2.23
N LYS A 93 12.23 -2.54 2.02
CA LYS A 93 12.74 -1.71 3.13
C LYS A 93 11.63 -1.02 3.91
N TYR A 94 10.57 -0.57 3.24
CA TYR A 94 9.42 0.08 3.87
C TYR A 94 8.63 -0.88 4.77
N PHE A 95 8.41 -2.12 4.33
CA PHE A 95 7.68 -3.11 5.11
C PHE A 95 8.53 -3.85 6.15
N LEU A 96 9.86 -3.79 6.05
CA LEU A 96 10.78 -4.51 6.94
C LEU A 96 10.53 -4.27 8.45
N PRO A 97 10.25 -3.05 8.93
CA PRO A 97 9.93 -2.81 10.35
C PRO A 97 8.64 -3.50 10.85
N TYR A 98 7.80 -3.97 9.93
CA TYR A 98 6.52 -4.63 10.20
C TYR A 98 6.58 -6.15 10.01
N LYS A 99 7.76 -6.72 9.73
CA LYS A 99 7.94 -8.17 9.60
C LYS A 99 7.35 -8.90 10.81
N GLY A 100 6.53 -9.93 10.55
CA GLY A 100 5.84 -10.70 11.58
C GLY A 100 4.62 -10.02 12.21
N LYS A 101 4.24 -8.82 11.77
CA LYS A 101 3.02 -8.10 12.20
C LYS A 101 1.95 -8.01 11.09
N ILE A 102 2.22 -8.58 9.92
CA ILE A 102 1.36 -8.53 8.74
C ILE A 102 0.64 -9.87 8.62
N HIS A 103 -0.66 -9.90 8.87
CA HIS A 103 -1.42 -11.16 8.89
C HIS A 103 -2.39 -11.29 7.71
N ASN A 104 -2.76 -10.17 7.10
CA ASN A 104 -3.75 -10.11 6.03
C ASN A 104 -3.62 -8.80 5.24
N VAL A 105 -4.42 -8.69 4.19
CA VAL A 105 -4.44 -7.51 3.30
C VAL A 105 -4.78 -6.20 3.99
N TYR A 106 -5.59 -6.23 5.06
CA TYR A 106 -5.92 -5.01 5.80
C TYR A 106 -4.68 -4.47 6.49
N ASP A 107 -3.84 -5.32 7.07
CA ASP A 107 -2.58 -4.90 7.69
C ASP A 107 -1.62 -4.32 6.65
N VAL A 108 -1.46 -4.97 5.49
CA VAL A 108 -0.64 -4.44 4.38
C VAL A 108 -1.10 -3.04 4.00
N TYR A 109 -2.41 -2.86 3.82
CA TYR A 109 -2.93 -1.59 3.34
C TYR A 109 -2.95 -0.52 4.43
N LYS A 110 -3.26 -0.87 5.68
CA LYS A 110 -3.12 0.04 6.84
C LYS A 110 -1.69 0.54 6.98
N ILE A 111 -0.68 -0.31 6.78
CA ILE A 111 0.73 0.11 6.82
C ILE A 111 1.01 1.18 5.77
N VAL A 112 0.50 1.04 4.54
CA VAL A 112 0.72 2.02 3.46
C VAL A 112 -0.09 3.29 3.67
N PHE A 113 -1.35 3.16 4.04
CA PHE A 113 -2.31 4.26 4.11
C PHE A 113 -2.20 5.07 5.41
N PHE A 114 -2.17 4.39 6.56
CA PHE A 114 -2.12 5.01 7.88
C PHE A 114 -1.47 4.09 8.91
N PRO A 115 -0.13 3.94 8.92
CA PRO A 115 0.55 2.87 9.67
C PRO A 115 0.31 2.90 11.19
N ALA A 116 -0.03 4.06 11.77
CA ALA A 116 -0.38 4.18 13.19
C ALA A 116 -1.66 3.41 13.58
N SER A 117 -2.48 3.00 12.60
CA SER A 117 -3.69 2.20 12.80
C SER A 117 -3.43 0.70 12.96
N LEU A 118 -2.21 0.22 12.67
CA LEU A 118 -1.88 -1.20 12.75
C LEU A 118 -2.07 -1.74 14.19
N GLY A 119 -2.80 -2.84 14.33
CA GLY A 119 -3.11 -3.47 15.61
C GLY A 119 -4.12 -2.71 16.49
N LYS A 120 -4.74 -1.64 15.98
CA LYS A 120 -5.79 -0.89 16.70
C LYS A 120 -7.16 -1.58 16.56
N PRO A 121 -8.06 -1.41 17.56
CA PRO A 121 -9.42 -1.95 17.49
C PRO A 121 -10.24 -1.26 16.39
N LYS A 122 -11.35 -1.89 15.98
CA LYS A 122 -12.17 -1.46 14.84
C LYS A 122 -12.76 -0.05 14.97
N ASP A 123 -13.04 0.39 16.18
CA ASP A 123 -13.59 1.72 16.50
C ASP A 123 -12.52 2.82 16.56
N TRP A 124 -11.23 2.47 16.45
CA TRP A 124 -10.15 3.44 16.51
C TRP A 124 -10.15 4.34 15.27
N VAL A 125 -10.17 5.65 15.52
CA VAL A 125 -10.22 6.69 14.48
C VAL A 125 -8.82 7.01 13.96
N PHE A 126 -8.69 7.12 12.64
CA PHE A 126 -7.45 7.50 11.97
C PHE A 126 -7.12 8.96 12.26
N GLN A 127 -6.32 9.17 13.29
CA GLN A 127 -5.79 10.46 13.68
C GLN A 127 -4.44 10.30 14.40
N THR A 128 -3.67 11.38 14.44
CA THR A 128 -2.48 11.50 15.28
C THR A 128 -2.49 12.86 15.97
N SER A 129 -1.56 13.11 16.87
CA SER A 129 -1.35 14.44 17.46
C SER A 129 -1.06 15.54 16.42
N ARG A 130 -0.66 15.18 15.20
CA ARG A 130 -0.32 16.11 14.11
C ARG A 130 -1.33 16.08 12.95
N LEU A 131 -2.31 15.19 12.98
CA LEU A 131 -3.23 14.96 11.87
C LEU A 131 -4.63 14.63 12.39
N SER A 132 -5.57 15.54 12.18
CA SER A 132 -6.95 15.40 12.66
C SER A 132 -7.75 14.38 11.85
N ALA A 133 -8.73 13.72 12.50
CA ALA A 133 -9.65 12.79 11.84
C ALA A 133 -10.36 13.43 10.62
N LYS A 134 -10.81 14.68 10.76
CA LYS A 134 -11.48 15.43 9.69
C LYS A 134 -10.57 15.67 8.48
N THR A 135 -9.29 15.97 8.72
CA THR A 135 -8.31 16.11 7.63
C THR A 135 -8.13 14.79 6.87
N VAL A 136 -8.07 13.66 7.59
CA VAL A 136 -7.95 12.33 6.97
C VAL A 136 -9.20 11.98 6.16
N ALA A 137 -10.40 12.21 6.70
CA ALA A 137 -11.66 11.97 6.01
C ALA A 137 -11.82 12.84 4.76
N ASN A 138 -11.54 14.14 4.86
CA ASN A 138 -11.62 15.07 3.73
C ASN A 138 -10.67 14.71 2.57
N ALA A 139 -9.48 14.18 2.89
CA ALA A 139 -8.54 13.71 1.88
C ALA A 139 -8.98 12.38 1.23
N ASN A 140 -9.85 11.62 1.89
CA ASN A 140 -10.25 10.26 1.51
C ASN A 140 -11.78 10.08 1.50
N PRO A 141 -12.53 10.91 0.75
CA PRO A 141 -13.98 10.98 0.81
C PRO A 141 -14.69 9.72 0.27
N ILE A 142 -13.95 8.77 -0.32
CA ILE A 142 -14.51 7.46 -0.71
C ILE A 142 -14.66 6.52 0.48
N ILE A 143 -13.82 6.68 1.52
CA ILE A 143 -13.80 5.82 2.71
C ILE A 143 -14.78 6.37 3.76
N ASP A 144 -14.85 7.70 3.91
CA ASP A 144 -15.87 8.43 4.71
C ASP A 144 -17.26 8.40 4.03
N LYS A 145 -17.62 7.26 3.41
CA LYS A 145 -18.98 6.94 2.96
C LYS A 145 -19.58 5.81 3.79
N PHE A 146 -18.82 5.25 4.73
CA PHE A 146 -19.16 4.01 5.45
C PHE A 146 -19.36 4.18 6.96
N PRO A 147 -19.88 5.28 7.53
CA PRO A 147 -20.75 6.31 6.95
C PRO A 147 -20.00 7.62 6.62
N LYS A 148 -20.73 8.68 6.26
CA LYS A 148 -20.18 10.03 6.08
C LYS A 148 -20.36 10.85 7.35
N ASP A 149 -19.38 10.82 8.23
CA ASP A 149 -19.41 11.51 9.52
C ASP A 149 -18.13 12.32 9.81
N GLY A 150 -17.23 12.43 8.82
CA GLY A 150 -16.04 13.27 8.89
C GLY A 150 -14.89 12.62 9.66
N LYS A 151 -14.90 11.30 9.80
CA LYS A 151 -13.79 10.50 10.33
C LYS A 151 -13.70 9.17 9.57
N ILE A 152 -12.60 8.47 9.78
CA ILE A 152 -12.40 7.11 9.26
C ILE A 152 -11.93 6.26 10.42
N THR A 153 -12.63 5.18 10.71
CA THR A 153 -12.22 4.16 11.70
C THR A 153 -11.50 2.99 11.02
N VAL A 154 -10.81 2.16 11.82
CA VAL A 154 -10.23 0.90 11.34
C VAL A 154 -11.30 0.02 10.68
N GLY A 155 -12.48 -0.12 11.28
CA GLY A 155 -13.56 -0.94 10.76
C GLY A 155 -14.15 -0.41 9.45
N GLU A 156 -14.29 0.91 9.32
CA GLU A 156 -14.73 1.57 8.08
C GLU A 156 -13.72 1.38 6.96
N PHE A 157 -12.43 1.50 7.28
CA PHE A 157 -11.36 1.23 6.34
C PHE A 157 -11.38 -0.23 5.86
N GLU A 158 -11.50 -1.20 6.78
CA GLU A 158 -11.61 -2.63 6.44
C GLU A 158 -12.84 -2.91 5.57
N THR A 159 -13.97 -2.26 5.86
CA THR A 159 -15.20 -2.35 5.05
C THR A 159 -14.98 -1.80 3.64
N TYR A 160 -14.29 -0.67 3.51
CA TYR A 160 -13.89 -0.13 2.20
C TYR A 160 -13.01 -1.13 1.42
N VAL A 161 -12.04 -1.77 2.07
CA VAL A 161 -11.19 -2.78 1.42
C VAL A 161 -12.02 -3.94 0.89
N ASP A 162 -12.94 -4.46 1.68
CA ASP A 162 -13.81 -5.58 1.28
C ASP A 162 -14.75 -5.21 0.13
N GLN A 163 -15.38 -4.03 0.20
CA GLN A 163 -16.40 -3.66 -0.77
C GLN A 163 -15.82 -3.11 -2.07
N TYR A 164 -14.63 -2.48 -2.06
CA TYR A 164 -14.10 -1.76 -3.23
C TYR A 164 -12.85 -2.37 -3.83
N LEU A 165 -11.98 -2.98 -3.02
CA LEU A 165 -10.74 -3.56 -3.53
C LEU A 165 -10.93 -5.02 -3.86
N LYS A 166 -11.38 -5.84 -2.91
CA LYS A 166 -11.52 -7.29 -3.12
C LYS A 166 -12.53 -7.66 -4.20
N LYS A 167 -13.62 -6.88 -4.36
CA LYS A 167 -14.62 -7.11 -5.42
C LYS A 167 -14.13 -6.81 -6.85
N LYS A 168 -12.97 -6.14 -7.02
CA LYS A 168 -12.40 -5.76 -8.32
C LYS A 168 -11.26 -6.69 -8.77
N VAL A 169 -11.07 -7.79 -8.05
CA VAL A 169 -10.04 -8.80 -8.30
C VAL A 169 -10.61 -9.94 -9.10
#